data_AF-A0A3G1KNT1-F1
#
_entry.id   AF-A0A3G1KNT1-F1
#
_cell.length_a   1.000
_cell.length_b   1.000
_cell.length_c   1.000
_cell.angle_alpha   90.00
_cell.angle_beta   90.00
_cell.angle_gamma   90.00
#
_symmetry.space_group_name_H-M   'P 1'
#
loop_
_entity.id
_entity.type
_entity.pdbx_description
1 polymer ?
#
loop_
_entity_poly.entity_id
_entity_poly.type
_entity_poly.pdbx_seq_one_letter_code
_entity_poly.pdbx_strand_id
1 'polypeptide(L)'
;MAESTLPEENNFKTTKLPEITLEFGKSTSQNYDLAVEYIKKNPTYTETGQGKSVKHTANYSLANINPFFELYDLVSGWKSTAIYMGGQQIPSQKICQSMYCYKQREKAFDPDEYCCGRDDAYNGNDNDFGCRHTGIDVYGWHGLNGFGEIKSDGSFAVDKNRLIHAVSTNLEPYLLCPALNPKKIEQKLKAFPDTINPKTNKSWEYVTEWENGKDIAIAVKKKEKRKGEKYVVKDENTYQINYDLTAATSSRSSPKKHAARTGCLLSILFVMCFITLLVIIF
;
A
#
# COMPACT_ATOMS: atom_id res chain seq x y z
N MET A 1 -26.18 -22.47 -31.18
CA MET A 1 -24.72 -22.19 -31.21
C MET A 1 -24.58 -20.72 -30.84
N ALA A 2 -24.24 -20.45 -29.58
CA ALA A 2 -24.13 -19.09 -29.05
C ALA A 2 -22.64 -18.75 -29.00
N GLU A 3 -22.27 -17.73 -29.77
CA GLU A 3 -20.91 -17.22 -29.89
C GLU A 3 -20.67 -16.23 -28.75
N SER A 4 -19.89 -16.66 -27.76
CA SER A 4 -19.49 -15.83 -26.64
C SER A 4 -18.35 -14.90 -27.06
N THR A 5 -18.64 -13.63 -27.24
CA THR A 5 -17.61 -12.59 -27.39
C THR A 5 -16.96 -12.33 -26.04
N LEU A 6 -15.70 -12.73 -25.89
CA LEU A 6 -14.83 -12.34 -24.77
C LEU A 6 -14.53 -10.84 -24.88
N PRO A 7 -14.47 -10.09 -23.76
CA PRO A 7 -14.20 -8.65 -23.81
C PRO A 7 -12.74 -8.38 -24.21
N GLU A 8 -12.60 -7.40 -25.10
CA GLU A 8 -11.36 -6.96 -25.73
C GLU A 8 -10.27 -6.52 -24.74
N GLU A 9 -9.05 -6.69 -25.24
CA GLU A 9 -7.75 -6.50 -24.62
C GLU A 9 -7.59 -5.15 -23.88
N ASN A 10 -7.21 -5.22 -22.60
CA ASN A 10 -6.67 -4.11 -21.82
C ASN A 10 -5.29 -3.70 -22.38
N ASN A 11 -5.31 -2.90 -23.45
CA ASN A 11 -4.12 -2.43 -24.13
C ASN A 11 -3.54 -1.22 -23.38
N PHE A 12 -2.47 -1.44 -22.61
CA PHE A 12 -1.77 -0.42 -21.82
C PHE A 12 -1.01 0.55 -22.76
N LYS A 13 -1.73 1.44 -23.46
CA LYS A 13 -1.14 2.45 -24.34
C LYS A 13 -0.25 3.41 -23.54
N THR A 14 0.94 3.62 -24.06
CA THR A 14 1.98 4.52 -23.52
C THR A 14 1.53 5.96 -23.74
N THR A 15 0.89 6.54 -22.74
CA THR A 15 0.57 7.98 -22.67
C THR A 15 1.27 8.56 -21.45
N LYS A 16 1.58 9.87 -21.50
CA LYS A 16 1.97 10.71 -20.37
C LYS A 16 1.32 10.18 -19.08
N LEU A 17 2.10 9.98 -18.02
CA LEU A 17 1.60 9.53 -16.71
C LEU A 17 0.29 10.27 -16.39
N PRO A 18 -0.82 9.56 -16.11
CA PRO A 18 -2.12 10.19 -16.02
C PRO A 18 -2.09 11.28 -14.95
N GLU A 19 -2.69 12.43 -15.25
CA GLU A 19 -2.90 13.48 -14.26
C GLU A 19 -4.08 13.10 -13.37
N ILE A 20 -3.99 13.47 -12.10
CA ILE A 20 -5.05 13.32 -11.12
C ILE A 20 -5.61 14.71 -10.80
N THR A 21 -6.93 14.85 -10.88
CA THR A 21 -7.61 16.10 -10.56
C THR A 21 -8.27 15.97 -9.20
N LEU A 22 -8.01 16.92 -8.31
CA LEU A 22 -8.75 17.05 -7.06
C LEU A 22 -9.74 18.21 -7.19
N GLU A 23 -10.99 17.95 -6.84
CA GLU A 23 -12.04 18.95 -6.68
C GLU A 23 -12.54 18.93 -5.24
N PHE A 24 -12.80 20.10 -4.67
CA PHE A 24 -13.60 20.21 -3.46
C PHE A 24 -14.46 21.48 -3.47
N GLY A 25 -15.64 21.39 -2.86
CA GLY A 25 -16.54 22.53 -2.70
C GLY A 25 -16.39 23.26 -1.37
N LYS A 26 -17.25 24.24 -1.11
CA LYS A 26 -17.35 24.89 0.20
C LYS A 26 -17.50 23.85 1.32
N SER A 27 -16.78 24.04 2.42
CA SER A 27 -16.84 23.19 3.62
C SER A 27 -16.98 24.05 4.88
N THR A 28 -17.55 23.48 5.93
CA THR A 28 -17.60 24.06 7.28
C THR A 28 -16.39 23.68 8.13
N SER A 29 -15.46 22.87 7.59
CA SER A 29 -14.23 22.50 8.27
C SER A 29 -13.36 23.72 8.57
N GLN A 30 -12.67 23.68 9.72
CA GLN A 30 -11.66 24.69 10.09
C GLN A 30 -10.48 24.71 9.10
N ASN A 31 -10.24 23.60 8.38
CA ASN A 31 -9.19 23.51 7.37
C ASN A 31 -9.60 24.10 6.00
N TYR A 32 -10.83 24.64 5.85
CA TYR A 32 -11.31 25.12 4.56
C TYR A 32 -10.44 26.22 3.96
N ASP A 33 -10.18 27.29 4.73
CA ASP A 33 -9.40 28.43 4.21
C ASP A 33 -7.95 28.02 3.88
N LEU A 34 -7.36 27.13 4.71
CA LEU A 34 -6.04 26.56 4.46
C LEU A 34 -6.00 25.74 3.15
N ALA A 35 -7.01 24.88 2.92
CA ALA A 35 -7.09 24.10 1.68
C ALA A 35 -7.26 24.98 0.44
N VAL A 36 -8.04 26.07 0.55
CA VAL A 36 -8.21 27.05 -0.54
C VAL A 36 -6.90 27.79 -0.82
N GLU A 37 -6.18 28.23 0.21
CA GLU A 37 -4.87 28.86 0.03
C GLU A 37 -3.88 27.89 -0.61
N TYR A 38 -3.90 26.64 -0.18
CA TYR A 38 -3.01 25.60 -0.69
C TYR A 38 -3.29 25.29 -2.16
N ILE A 39 -4.54 25.04 -2.54
CA ILE A 39 -4.88 24.69 -3.93
C ILE A 39 -4.64 25.87 -4.90
N LYS A 40 -4.80 27.12 -4.45
CA LYS A 40 -4.52 28.33 -5.27
C LYS A 40 -3.06 28.48 -5.69
N LYS A 41 -2.13 27.80 -5.00
CA LYS A 41 -0.71 27.77 -5.38
C LYS A 41 -0.44 26.85 -6.57
N ASN A 42 -1.39 25.98 -6.93
CA ASN A 42 -1.25 25.09 -8.08
C ASN A 42 -1.45 25.88 -9.39
N PRO A 43 -0.53 25.79 -10.37
CA PRO A 43 -0.64 26.50 -11.66
C PRO A 43 -1.89 26.16 -12.47
N THR A 44 -2.51 25.01 -12.22
CA THR A 44 -3.72 24.53 -12.92
C THR A 44 -5.01 24.83 -12.17
N TYR A 45 -4.94 25.64 -11.10
CA TYR A 45 -6.09 25.99 -10.28
C TYR A 45 -7.19 26.65 -11.11
N THR A 46 -8.41 26.19 -10.88
CA THR A 46 -9.63 26.83 -11.38
C THR A 46 -10.67 26.93 -10.27
N GLU A 47 -11.45 28.01 -10.30
CA GLU A 47 -12.60 28.22 -9.43
C GLU A 47 -13.86 28.33 -10.29
N THR A 48 -14.91 27.60 -9.93
CA THR A 48 -16.22 27.69 -10.61
C THR A 48 -17.35 27.78 -9.59
N GLY A 49 -18.49 28.37 -9.99
CA GLY A 49 -19.61 28.60 -9.08
C GLY A 49 -19.40 29.80 -8.14
N GLN A 50 -20.36 30.03 -7.24
CA GLN A 50 -20.32 31.15 -6.28
C GLN A 50 -20.95 30.77 -4.94
N GLY A 51 -20.46 31.38 -3.85
CA GLY A 51 -21.05 31.19 -2.51
C GLY A 51 -21.02 29.72 -2.06
N LYS A 52 -22.20 29.12 -1.87
CA LYS A 52 -22.34 27.72 -1.42
C LYS A 52 -22.03 26.69 -2.52
N SER A 53 -22.06 27.09 -3.79
CA SER A 53 -21.80 26.21 -4.94
C SER A 53 -20.39 26.35 -5.51
N VAL A 54 -19.50 27.08 -4.83
CA VAL A 54 -18.10 27.22 -5.27
C VAL A 54 -17.41 25.86 -5.28
N LYS A 55 -16.61 25.63 -6.32
CA LYS A 55 -15.76 24.46 -6.52
C LYS A 55 -14.33 24.92 -6.82
N HIS A 56 -13.39 24.31 -6.12
CA HIS A 56 -11.96 24.50 -6.26
C HIS A 56 -11.37 23.25 -6.89
N THR A 57 -10.69 23.42 -8.03
CA THR A 57 -10.20 22.28 -8.82
C THR A 57 -8.75 22.52 -9.23
N ALA A 58 -7.91 21.49 -9.17
CA ALA A 58 -6.54 21.53 -9.66
C ALA A 58 -6.07 20.14 -10.11
N ASN A 59 -5.15 20.11 -11.07
CA ASN A 59 -4.50 18.91 -11.60
C ASN A 59 -3.13 18.70 -10.96
N TYR A 60 -2.78 17.44 -10.76
CA TYR A 60 -1.53 16.99 -10.18
C TYR A 60 -0.92 15.89 -11.03
N SER A 61 0.40 15.88 -11.13
CA SER A 61 1.13 14.81 -11.81
C SER A 61 1.40 13.68 -10.83
N LEU A 62 1.20 12.43 -11.26
CA LEU A 62 1.65 11.27 -10.48
C LEU A 62 3.17 11.26 -10.27
N ALA A 63 3.96 11.89 -11.15
CA ALA A 63 5.41 12.00 -10.99
C ALA A 63 5.83 12.93 -9.83
N ASN A 64 4.97 13.88 -9.46
CA ASN A 64 5.17 14.76 -8.32
C ASN A 64 3.86 14.85 -7.53
N ILE A 65 3.54 13.77 -6.83
CA ILE A 65 2.24 13.56 -6.20
C ILE A 65 2.14 14.16 -4.79
N ASN A 66 3.26 14.52 -4.16
CA ASN A 66 3.27 15.03 -2.78
C ASN A 66 2.32 16.23 -2.58
N PRO A 67 2.25 17.21 -3.50
CA PRO A 67 1.32 18.32 -3.33
C PRO A 67 -0.16 17.90 -3.33
N PHE A 68 -0.51 16.84 -4.06
CA PHE A 68 -1.84 16.24 -4.02
C PHE A 68 -2.11 15.61 -2.65
N PHE A 69 -1.14 14.87 -2.09
CA PHE A 69 -1.30 14.23 -0.78
C PHE A 69 -1.51 15.21 0.36
N GLU A 70 -0.73 16.30 0.37
CA GLU A 70 -0.86 17.34 1.39
C GLU A 70 -2.25 17.99 1.36
N LEU A 71 -2.76 18.30 0.17
CA LEU A 71 -4.12 18.84 0.04
C LEU A 71 -5.18 17.81 0.37
N TYR A 72 -5.01 16.58 -0.09
CA TYR A 72 -5.97 15.50 0.14
C TYR A 72 -6.09 15.14 1.63
N ASP A 73 -5.00 15.20 2.40
CA ASP A 73 -5.04 15.02 3.85
C ASP A 73 -5.95 16.07 4.54
N LEU A 74 -6.09 17.28 3.97
CA LEU A 74 -7.00 18.32 4.47
C LEU A 74 -8.47 18.07 4.09
N VAL A 75 -8.72 17.58 2.88
CA VAL A 75 -10.07 17.57 2.27
C VAL A 75 -10.71 16.19 2.15
N SER A 76 -9.97 15.10 2.37
CA SER A 76 -10.43 13.71 2.14
C SER A 76 -11.73 13.35 2.88
N GLY A 77 -11.99 13.96 4.04
CA GLY A 77 -13.20 13.74 4.83
C GLY A 77 -14.42 14.57 4.39
N TRP A 78 -14.32 15.43 3.39
CA TRP A 78 -15.40 16.32 2.99
C TRP A 78 -16.30 15.66 1.95
N LYS A 79 -17.62 15.79 2.12
CA LYS A 79 -18.62 15.25 1.19
C LYS A 79 -18.50 15.83 -0.23
N SER A 80 -17.94 17.03 -0.36
CA SER A 80 -17.75 17.73 -1.62
C SER A 80 -16.44 17.36 -2.33
N THR A 81 -15.59 16.53 -1.73
CA THR A 81 -14.33 16.11 -2.32
C THR A 81 -14.58 15.06 -3.39
N ALA A 82 -14.07 15.33 -4.59
CA ALA A 82 -14.10 14.42 -5.71
C ALA A 82 -12.72 14.33 -6.34
N ILE A 83 -12.36 13.15 -6.82
CA ILE A 83 -11.08 12.91 -7.48
C ILE A 83 -11.35 12.33 -8.85
N TYR A 84 -10.64 12.84 -9.85
CA TYR A 84 -10.78 12.42 -11.24
C TYR A 84 -9.45 11.95 -11.80
N MET A 85 -9.52 11.00 -12.70
CA MET A 85 -8.37 10.53 -13.47
C MET A 85 -8.81 10.31 -14.90
N GLY A 86 -8.08 10.92 -15.86
CA GLY A 86 -8.50 10.91 -17.26
C GLY A 86 -9.91 11.49 -17.48
N GLY A 87 -10.33 12.43 -16.63
CA GLY A 87 -11.68 13.02 -16.65
C GLY A 87 -12.79 12.18 -16.00
N GLN A 88 -12.51 10.93 -15.60
CA GLN A 88 -13.48 10.08 -14.92
C GLN A 88 -13.33 10.18 -13.41
N GLN A 89 -14.44 10.34 -12.69
CA GLN A 89 -14.42 10.33 -11.23
C GLN A 89 -14.07 8.93 -10.71
N ILE A 90 -13.15 8.87 -9.75
CA ILE A 90 -12.71 7.61 -9.12
C ILE A 90 -13.03 7.59 -7.62
N PRO A 91 -13.32 6.41 -7.03
CA PRO A 91 -13.51 6.29 -5.59
C PRO A 91 -12.24 6.65 -4.82
N SER A 92 -12.36 7.43 -3.75
CA SER A 92 -11.26 7.77 -2.84
C SER A 92 -10.50 6.55 -2.33
N GLN A 93 -11.18 5.42 -2.12
CA GLN A 93 -10.58 4.17 -1.64
C GLN A 93 -9.46 3.67 -2.55
N LYS A 94 -9.60 3.81 -3.88
CA LYS A 94 -8.56 3.40 -4.85
C LYS A 94 -7.28 4.20 -4.68
N ILE A 95 -7.40 5.44 -4.23
CA ILE A 95 -6.26 6.32 -4.02
C ILE A 95 -5.65 6.06 -2.65
N CYS A 96 -6.46 5.94 -1.60
CA CYS A 96 -5.97 5.78 -0.22
C CYS A 96 -4.98 4.62 -0.06
N GLN A 97 -5.23 3.47 -0.71
CA GLN A 97 -4.33 2.31 -0.63
C GLN A 97 -2.98 2.59 -1.32
N SER A 98 -3.02 3.08 -2.57
CA SER A 98 -1.84 3.51 -3.33
C SER A 98 -1.03 4.56 -2.56
N MET A 99 -1.70 5.55 -1.98
CA MET A 99 -1.11 6.64 -1.20
C MET A 99 -0.40 6.14 0.04
N TYR A 100 -1.08 5.30 0.82
CA TYR A 100 -0.52 4.81 2.07
C TYR A 100 0.75 4.00 1.80
N CYS A 101 0.70 3.05 0.86
CA CYS A 101 1.86 2.25 0.48
C CYS A 101 3.03 3.13 -0.01
N TYR A 102 2.76 4.10 -0.88
CA TYR A 102 3.81 5.02 -1.35
C TYR A 102 4.40 5.88 -0.22
N LYS A 103 3.58 6.42 0.69
CA LYS A 103 4.08 7.18 1.86
C LYS A 103 4.97 6.33 2.77
N GLN A 104 4.72 5.02 2.88
CA GLN A 104 5.60 4.11 3.62
C GLN A 104 6.89 3.82 2.85
N ARG A 105 6.81 3.64 1.52
CA ARG A 105 7.98 3.51 0.64
C ARG A 105 8.96 4.67 0.83
N GLU A 106 8.46 5.92 0.83
CA GLU A 106 9.31 7.11 0.98
C GLU A 106 9.99 7.20 2.35
N LYS A 107 9.50 6.47 3.35
CA LYS A 107 10.09 6.37 4.69
C LYS A 107 11.02 5.17 4.85
N ALA A 108 11.00 4.23 3.91
CA ALA A 108 11.80 3.03 3.98
C ALA A 108 13.29 3.36 3.81
N PHE A 109 14.16 2.55 4.44
CA PHE A 109 15.62 2.69 4.27
C PHE A 109 16.04 2.51 2.81
N ASP A 110 15.45 1.52 2.13
CA ASP A 110 15.60 1.28 0.69
C ASP A 110 14.20 1.21 0.04
N PRO A 111 13.77 2.27 -0.66
CA PRO A 111 12.47 2.34 -1.34
C PRO A 111 12.24 1.27 -2.42
N ASP A 112 13.30 0.77 -3.07
CA ASP A 112 13.17 -0.21 -4.14
C ASP A 112 13.04 -1.64 -3.57
N GLU A 113 13.76 -1.92 -2.49
CA GLU A 113 13.59 -3.15 -1.71
C GLU A 113 12.23 -3.20 -1.00
N TYR A 114 11.73 -2.05 -0.50
CA TYR A 114 10.36 -1.93 0.02
C TYR A 114 9.31 -2.37 -1.01
N CYS A 115 9.45 -1.91 -2.26
CA CYS A 115 8.57 -2.33 -3.33
C CYS A 115 8.67 -3.83 -3.64
N CYS A 116 9.75 -4.51 -3.27
CA CYS A 116 9.91 -5.94 -3.45
C CYS A 116 9.57 -6.75 -2.19
N GLY A 117 9.13 -6.09 -1.11
CA GLY A 117 8.80 -6.73 0.18
C GLY A 117 10.01 -7.08 1.04
N ARG A 118 11.23 -6.65 0.66
CA ARG A 118 12.49 -7.06 1.29
C ARG A 118 12.95 -6.12 2.44
N ASP A 119 12.09 -5.18 2.81
CA ASP A 119 12.29 -4.16 3.85
C ASP A 119 11.98 -4.67 5.27
N ASP A 120 11.27 -5.79 5.39
CA ASP A 120 10.97 -6.42 6.67
C ASP A 120 11.93 -7.60 6.96
N ALA A 121 11.95 -8.06 8.20
CA ALA A 121 12.81 -9.18 8.61
C ALA A 121 12.29 -10.55 8.09
N TYR A 122 11.15 -10.58 7.40
CA TYR A 122 10.43 -11.78 7.03
C TYR A 122 10.28 -11.88 5.50
N ASN A 123 11.07 -12.77 4.88
CA ASN A 123 11.09 -12.95 3.43
C ASN A 123 9.75 -13.44 2.80
N GLY A 124 8.66 -13.56 3.56
CA GLY A 124 7.36 -14.05 3.08
C GLY A 124 6.63 -13.10 2.12
N ASN A 125 7.11 -11.87 1.98
CA ASN A 125 6.60 -10.91 0.98
C ASN A 125 7.61 -10.65 -0.16
N ASP A 126 8.79 -11.31 -0.11
CA ASP A 126 9.84 -11.12 -1.10
C ASP A 126 9.35 -11.55 -2.47
N ASN A 127 9.44 -10.66 -3.44
CA ASN A 127 9.11 -10.99 -4.81
C ASN A 127 10.06 -10.30 -5.79
N ASP A 128 10.21 -10.93 -6.96
CA ASP A 128 11.07 -10.39 -8.02
C ASP A 128 10.28 -9.57 -9.06
N PHE A 129 8.97 -9.40 -8.86
CA PHE A 129 8.09 -8.73 -9.82
C PHE A 129 8.17 -7.21 -9.69
N GLY A 130 8.43 -6.69 -8.49
CA GLY A 130 8.67 -5.25 -8.26
C GLY A 130 7.47 -4.51 -7.67
N CYS A 131 6.54 -5.24 -7.05
CA CYS A 131 5.54 -4.68 -6.15
C CYS A 131 5.22 -5.70 -5.05
N ARG A 132 5.24 -5.27 -3.78
CA ARG A 132 4.94 -6.12 -2.63
C ARG A 132 3.48 -6.59 -2.57
N HIS A 133 2.62 -5.95 -3.36
CA HIS A 133 1.21 -6.32 -3.52
C HIS A 133 0.94 -7.21 -4.74
N THR A 134 1.97 -7.81 -5.35
CA THR A 134 1.75 -8.82 -6.40
C THR A 134 1.01 -10.05 -5.88
N GLY A 135 1.13 -10.34 -4.57
CA GLY A 135 0.55 -11.53 -3.94
C GLY A 135 1.18 -12.84 -4.38
N ILE A 136 2.37 -12.79 -4.99
CA ILE A 136 3.14 -13.96 -5.38
C ILE A 136 4.34 -14.08 -4.45
N ASP A 137 4.32 -15.11 -3.63
CA ASP A 137 5.39 -15.45 -2.69
C ASP A 137 6.30 -16.53 -3.30
N VAL A 138 7.27 -16.10 -4.10
CA VAL A 138 8.17 -17.05 -4.79
C VAL A 138 9.25 -17.63 -3.88
N TYR A 139 9.47 -17.07 -2.69
CA TYR A 139 10.54 -17.48 -1.76
C TYR A 139 10.00 -18.17 -0.50
N GLY A 140 8.78 -17.87 -0.09
CA GLY A 140 8.19 -18.40 1.13
C GLY A 140 7.65 -19.83 0.98
N TRP A 141 7.01 -20.28 2.05
CA TRP A 141 6.76 -21.71 2.28
C TRP A 141 5.84 -22.36 1.24
N HIS A 142 4.87 -21.61 0.71
CA HIS A 142 3.95 -22.11 -0.30
C HIS A 142 4.51 -22.06 -1.72
N GLY A 143 5.50 -21.19 -1.98
CA GLY A 143 6.07 -21.03 -3.31
C GLY A 143 5.02 -20.77 -4.39
N LEU A 144 5.14 -21.49 -5.50
CA LEU A 144 4.18 -21.44 -6.61
C LEU A 144 2.99 -22.40 -6.44
N ASN A 145 2.66 -22.85 -5.23
CA ASN A 145 1.47 -23.67 -5.03
C ASN A 145 0.22 -22.91 -5.52
N GLY A 146 -0.61 -23.58 -6.32
CA GLY A 146 -1.76 -22.99 -6.99
C GLY A 146 -1.44 -22.24 -8.29
N PHE A 147 -0.18 -22.17 -8.74
CA PHE A 147 0.22 -21.52 -10.00
C PHE A 147 0.83 -22.48 -11.01
N GLY A 148 0.49 -23.77 -10.92
CA GLY A 148 0.99 -24.80 -11.80
C GLY A 148 0.84 -26.19 -11.20
N GLU A 149 1.56 -27.15 -11.78
CA GLU A 149 1.49 -28.56 -11.39
C GLU A 149 2.84 -29.26 -11.56
N ILE A 150 3.15 -30.19 -10.64
CA ILE A 150 4.31 -31.07 -10.74
C ILE A 150 4.01 -32.17 -11.76
N LYS A 151 4.91 -32.32 -12.73
CA LYS A 151 4.92 -33.35 -13.77
C LYS A 151 5.67 -34.59 -13.30
N SER A 152 5.44 -35.71 -13.97
CA SER A 152 6.04 -37.01 -13.64
C SER A 152 7.57 -37.04 -13.71
N ASP A 153 8.18 -36.20 -14.54
CA ASP A 153 9.64 -36.04 -14.63
C ASP A 153 10.23 -35.21 -13.46
N GLY A 154 9.37 -34.62 -12.63
CA GLY A 154 9.71 -33.73 -11.51
C GLY A 154 9.87 -32.27 -11.94
N SER A 155 9.53 -31.91 -13.17
CA SER A 155 9.39 -30.50 -13.55
C SER A 155 8.05 -29.93 -13.07
N PHE A 156 8.02 -28.65 -12.77
CA PHE A 156 6.81 -27.90 -12.44
C PHE A 156 6.41 -27.10 -13.68
N ALA A 157 5.24 -27.39 -14.24
CA ALA A 157 4.68 -26.62 -15.34
C ALA A 157 3.93 -25.41 -14.76
N VAL A 158 4.35 -24.21 -15.13
CA VAL A 158 3.80 -22.96 -14.60
C VAL A 158 2.55 -22.56 -15.40
N ASP A 159 1.45 -22.30 -14.69
CA ASP A 159 0.28 -21.66 -15.28
C ASP A 159 0.49 -20.14 -15.31
N LYS A 160 1.17 -19.66 -16.36
CA LYS A 160 1.47 -18.23 -16.53
C LYS A 160 0.21 -17.38 -16.64
N ASN A 161 -0.88 -17.90 -17.20
CA ASN A 161 -2.13 -17.16 -17.34
C ASN A 161 -2.74 -16.89 -15.96
N ARG A 162 -2.79 -17.91 -15.09
CA ARG A 162 -3.25 -17.75 -13.71
C ARG A 162 -2.34 -16.81 -12.91
N LEU A 163 -1.03 -16.91 -13.10
CA LEU A 163 -0.06 -16.02 -12.45
C LEU A 163 -0.27 -14.55 -12.86
N ILE A 164 -0.39 -14.28 -14.16
CA ILE A 164 -0.67 -12.94 -14.70
C ILE A 164 -2.00 -12.42 -14.17
N HIS A 165 -3.05 -13.22 -14.24
CA HIS A 165 -4.37 -12.82 -13.77
C HIS A 165 -4.40 -12.48 -12.27
N ALA A 166 -3.75 -13.29 -11.43
CA ALA A 166 -3.66 -13.04 -10.00
C ALA A 166 -2.91 -11.73 -9.71
N VAL A 167 -1.75 -11.52 -10.34
CA VAL A 167 -0.98 -10.29 -10.15
C VAL A 167 -1.75 -9.07 -10.63
N SER A 168 -2.37 -9.11 -11.81
CA SER A 168 -3.18 -8.00 -12.32
C SER A 168 -4.34 -7.67 -11.39
N THR A 169 -5.01 -8.68 -10.85
CA THR A 169 -6.11 -8.49 -9.88
C THR A 169 -5.61 -7.86 -8.59
N ASN A 170 -4.52 -8.38 -8.03
CA ASN A 170 -3.96 -7.89 -6.77
C ASN A 170 -3.42 -6.45 -6.87
N LEU A 171 -2.95 -6.04 -8.06
CA LEU A 171 -2.41 -4.70 -8.30
C LEU A 171 -3.47 -3.65 -8.66
N GLU A 172 -4.72 -4.04 -8.93
CA GLU A 172 -5.80 -3.09 -9.29
C GLU A 172 -5.93 -1.93 -8.29
N PRO A 173 -5.90 -2.14 -6.97
CA PRO A 173 -6.01 -1.05 -6.00
C PRO A 173 -4.78 -0.15 -5.91
N TYR A 174 -3.67 -0.59 -6.51
CA TYR A 174 -2.35 0.07 -6.46
C TYR A 174 -1.97 0.74 -7.77
N LEU A 175 -2.84 0.73 -8.78
CA LEU A 175 -2.55 1.28 -10.12
C LEU A 175 -2.19 2.78 -10.10
N LEU A 176 -2.51 3.48 -9.02
CA LEU A 176 -2.23 4.91 -8.85
C LEU A 176 -0.93 5.19 -8.09
N CYS A 177 -0.21 4.15 -7.66
CA CYS A 177 1.07 4.30 -6.99
C CYS A 177 2.12 4.85 -7.98
N PRO A 178 2.77 6.00 -7.67
CA PRO A 178 3.80 6.58 -8.54
C PRO A 178 4.98 5.66 -8.84
N ALA A 179 5.32 4.76 -7.91
CA ALA A 179 6.42 3.82 -8.05
C ALA A 179 6.02 2.54 -8.81
N LEU A 180 4.73 2.31 -9.05
CA LEU A 180 4.27 1.10 -9.75
C LEU A 180 4.58 1.20 -11.24
N ASN A 181 5.17 0.14 -11.78
CA ASN A 181 5.41 0.00 -13.22
C ASN A 181 4.72 -1.27 -13.75
N PRO A 182 3.43 -1.20 -14.11
CA PRO A 182 2.66 -2.36 -14.57
C PRO A 182 3.28 -3.02 -15.80
N LYS A 183 3.81 -2.23 -16.75
CA LYS A 183 4.46 -2.76 -17.96
C LYS A 183 5.69 -3.60 -17.63
N LYS A 184 6.55 -3.12 -16.73
CA LYS A 184 7.75 -3.86 -16.30
C LYS A 184 7.38 -5.14 -15.55
N ILE A 185 6.33 -5.10 -14.73
CA ILE A 185 5.80 -6.28 -14.03
C ILE A 185 5.27 -7.29 -15.05
N GLU A 186 4.46 -6.86 -16.00
CA GLU A 186 3.92 -7.71 -17.07
C GLU A 186 5.04 -8.35 -17.90
N GLN A 187 6.08 -7.58 -18.26
CA GLN A 187 7.26 -8.11 -18.97
C GLN A 187 7.96 -9.20 -18.16
N LYS A 188 8.13 -9.01 -16.85
CA LYS A 188 8.73 -10.03 -15.97
C LYS A 188 7.87 -11.29 -15.87
N LEU A 189 6.54 -11.15 -15.83
CA LEU A 189 5.61 -12.28 -15.80
C LEU A 189 5.61 -13.05 -17.12
N LYS A 190 5.64 -12.35 -18.26
CA LYS A 190 5.75 -12.99 -19.58
C LYS A 190 7.09 -13.71 -19.76
N ALA A 191 8.17 -13.15 -19.24
CA ALA A 191 9.50 -13.75 -19.25
C ALA A 191 9.70 -14.83 -18.16
N PHE A 192 8.71 -15.04 -17.29
CA PHE A 192 8.79 -16.06 -16.26
C PHE A 192 8.81 -17.47 -16.91
N PRO A 193 9.58 -18.43 -16.38
CA PRO A 193 9.72 -19.74 -17.01
C PRO A 193 8.38 -20.48 -17.14
N ASP A 194 8.14 -21.10 -18.30
CA ASP A 194 7.01 -22.02 -18.51
C ASP A 194 7.16 -23.32 -17.71
N THR A 195 8.40 -23.69 -17.39
CA THR A 195 8.71 -24.92 -16.69
C THR A 195 9.93 -24.72 -15.80
N ILE A 196 9.86 -25.26 -14.58
CA ILE A 196 10.91 -25.16 -13.57
C ILE A 196 11.25 -26.56 -13.08
N ASN A 197 12.51 -26.99 -13.15
CA ASN A 197 12.91 -28.30 -12.62
C ASN A 197 14.01 -28.14 -11.56
N PRO A 198 13.71 -28.28 -10.25
CA PRO A 198 14.70 -28.20 -9.18
C PRO A 198 15.89 -29.18 -9.30
N LYS A 199 15.71 -30.30 -10.02
CA LYS A 199 16.81 -31.26 -10.24
C LYS A 199 17.92 -30.65 -11.08
N THR A 200 17.56 -29.88 -12.10
CA THR A 200 18.50 -29.25 -13.06
C THR A 200 18.76 -27.77 -12.76
N ASN A 201 17.83 -27.08 -12.10
CA ASN A 201 17.97 -25.68 -11.71
C ASN A 201 18.08 -25.54 -10.19
N LYS A 202 19.32 -25.36 -9.70
CA LYS A 202 19.63 -25.32 -8.26
C LYS A 202 19.13 -24.06 -7.54
N SER A 203 18.67 -23.04 -8.25
CA SER A 203 18.04 -21.86 -7.64
C SER A 203 16.62 -22.12 -7.14
N TRP A 204 16.05 -23.30 -7.46
CA TRP A 204 14.72 -23.72 -7.05
C TRP A 204 14.79 -24.97 -6.17
N GLU A 205 13.78 -25.15 -5.35
CA GLU A 205 13.54 -26.36 -4.56
C GLU A 205 12.08 -26.76 -4.58
N TYR A 206 11.81 -28.03 -4.29
CA TYR A 206 10.44 -28.52 -4.16
C TYR A 206 9.81 -27.99 -2.88
N VAL A 207 8.55 -27.61 -2.99
CA VAL A 207 7.63 -27.54 -1.85
C VAL A 207 6.97 -28.89 -1.76
N THR A 208 7.01 -29.50 -0.58
CA THR A 208 6.48 -30.85 -0.34
C THR A 208 5.37 -30.85 0.69
N GLU A 209 4.45 -31.81 0.56
CA GLU A 209 3.49 -32.18 1.58
C GLU A 209 3.71 -33.63 2.00
N TRP A 210 3.42 -33.93 3.26
CA TRP A 210 3.57 -35.27 3.80
C TRP A 210 2.31 -36.09 3.54
N GLU A 211 2.39 -37.07 2.65
CA GLU A 211 1.28 -37.97 2.33
C GLU A 211 1.73 -39.43 2.40
N ASN A 212 0.97 -40.27 3.12
CA ASN A 212 1.19 -41.72 3.17
C ASN A 212 2.63 -42.13 3.51
N GLY A 213 3.29 -41.40 4.43
CA GLY A 213 4.63 -41.72 4.91
C GLY A 213 5.78 -41.25 4.00
N LYS A 214 5.50 -40.37 3.03
CA LYS A 214 6.51 -39.81 2.12
C LYS A 214 6.25 -38.34 1.83
N ASP A 215 7.31 -37.61 1.54
CA ASP A 215 7.24 -36.26 0.99
C ASP A 215 6.83 -36.31 -0.48
N ILE A 216 5.70 -35.68 -0.80
CA ILE A 216 5.20 -35.50 -2.16
C ILE A 216 5.45 -34.06 -2.58
N ALA A 217 6.16 -33.88 -3.71
CA ALA A 217 6.33 -32.56 -4.29
C ALA A 217 4.98 -32.05 -4.81
N ILE A 218 4.56 -30.89 -4.32
CA ILE A 218 3.30 -30.23 -4.70
C ILE A 218 3.54 -28.94 -5.49
N ALA A 219 4.67 -28.29 -5.30
CA ALA A 219 5.04 -27.07 -6.01
C ALA A 219 6.56 -26.84 -6.00
N VAL A 220 6.99 -25.65 -6.44
CA VAL A 220 8.38 -25.21 -6.37
C VAL A 220 8.47 -23.80 -5.80
N LYS A 221 9.57 -23.50 -5.12
CA LYS A 221 9.92 -22.15 -4.67
C LYS A 221 11.38 -21.83 -4.98
N LYS A 222 11.71 -20.55 -5.04
CA LYS A 222 13.10 -20.11 -5.11
C LYS A 222 13.77 -20.35 -3.76
N LYS A 223 15.03 -20.77 -3.81
CA LYS A 223 15.86 -20.78 -2.61
C LYS A 223 16.09 -19.36 -2.17
N GLU A 224 15.94 -19.11 -0.88
CA GLU A 224 16.35 -17.85 -0.29
C GLU A 224 17.82 -17.62 -0.60
N LYS A 225 18.15 -16.41 -1.07
CA LYS A 225 19.53 -15.97 -0.99
C LYS A 225 19.80 -15.84 0.49
N ARG A 226 20.58 -16.75 1.10
CA ARG A 226 21.02 -16.60 2.50
C ARG A 226 21.57 -15.18 2.67
N LYS A 227 20.79 -14.28 3.28
CA LYS A 227 21.25 -12.95 3.69
C LYS A 227 22.28 -13.19 4.80
N GLY A 228 23.54 -13.42 4.42
CA GLY A 228 24.67 -13.49 5.34
C GLY A 228 25.09 -14.87 5.84
N GLU A 229 25.67 -15.72 4.98
CA GLU A 229 26.73 -16.66 5.44
C GLU A 229 28.06 -15.94 5.76
N LYS A 230 27.95 -14.78 6.40
CA LYS A 230 29.03 -14.09 7.09
C LYS A 230 28.41 -13.51 8.35
N TYR A 231 28.15 -14.35 9.33
CA TYR A 231 28.08 -13.86 10.69
C TYR A 231 29.47 -13.30 11.02
N VAL A 232 29.60 -11.98 11.04
CA VAL A 232 30.64 -11.35 11.85
C VAL A 232 30.00 -11.17 13.20
N VAL A 233 30.40 -12.03 14.15
CA VAL A 233 30.08 -11.82 15.57
C VAL A 233 30.63 -10.44 15.93
N LYS A 234 29.77 -9.55 16.43
CA LYS A 234 30.24 -8.28 16.98
C LYS A 234 30.97 -8.62 18.27
N ASP A 235 32.29 -8.50 18.29
CA ASP A 235 33.05 -8.58 19.54
C ASP A 235 32.50 -7.50 20.49
N GLU A 236 31.96 -7.89 21.64
CA GLU A 236 31.30 -7.01 22.61
C GLU A 236 32.24 -6.02 23.33
N ASN A 237 33.45 -5.79 22.81
CA ASN A 237 34.54 -5.12 23.55
C ASN A 237 34.99 -3.76 23.03
N THR A 238 34.14 -3.00 22.34
CA THR A 238 34.42 -1.56 22.13
C THR A 238 33.16 -0.73 22.09
N TYR A 239 32.60 -0.43 23.26
CA TYR A 239 31.85 0.81 23.47
C TYR A 239 31.86 1.21 24.96
N GLN A 240 33.03 1.63 25.44
CA GLN A 240 33.11 2.50 26.61
C GLN A 240 32.73 3.91 26.14
N ILE A 241 31.44 4.25 26.15
CA ILE A 241 31.03 5.66 26.14
C ILE A 241 31.17 6.16 27.57
N ASN A 242 32.20 6.97 27.83
CA ASN A 242 32.17 7.85 28.99
C ASN A 242 31.07 8.89 28.75
N TYR A 243 29.91 8.71 29.38
CA TYR A 243 28.98 9.80 29.60
C TYR A 243 29.51 10.63 30.76
N ASP A 244 30.24 11.71 30.44
CA ASP A 244 30.50 12.77 31.40
C ASP A 244 29.19 13.55 31.62
N LEU A 245 28.51 13.26 32.73
CA LEU A 245 27.25 13.87 33.14
C LEU A 245 27.44 15.19 33.90
N THR A 246 28.61 15.83 33.83
CA THR A 246 28.89 17.07 34.57
C THR A 246 29.06 18.32 33.71
N ALA A 247 28.17 18.56 32.74
CA ALA A 247 28.08 19.86 32.09
C ALA A 247 26.68 20.17 31.50
N ALA A 248 25.66 20.30 32.35
CA ALA A 248 24.44 21.04 32.00
C ALA A 248 23.64 21.44 33.26
N THR A 249 24.23 22.27 34.11
CA THR A 249 23.46 23.16 34.98
C THR A 249 22.87 24.28 34.12
N SER A 250 21.57 24.21 33.81
CA SER A 250 20.78 25.41 33.48
C SER A 250 19.27 25.16 33.63
N SER A 251 18.73 25.69 34.73
CA SER A 251 17.35 26.13 34.96
C SER A 251 16.18 25.29 34.41
N ARG A 252 15.68 24.34 35.21
CA ARG A 252 14.28 23.90 35.14
C ARG A 252 13.38 24.94 35.81
N SER A 253 12.59 25.69 35.03
CA SER A 253 11.33 26.24 35.54
C SER A 253 10.32 25.10 35.64
N SER A 254 9.83 24.86 36.85
CA SER A 254 8.87 23.81 37.19
C SER A 254 7.53 23.98 36.46
N PRO A 255 6.96 22.92 35.84
CA PRO A 255 5.58 22.98 35.39
C PRO A 255 4.65 22.97 36.62
N LYS A 256 3.80 24.00 36.68
CA LYS A 256 2.73 24.13 37.70
C LYS A 256 1.83 22.89 37.64
N LYS A 257 1.66 22.23 38.79
CA LYS A 257 0.67 21.18 39.00
C LYS A 257 -0.72 21.77 38.75
N HIS A 258 -1.37 21.39 37.66
CA HIS A 258 -2.80 21.63 37.49
C HIS A 258 -3.57 20.65 38.37
N ALA A 259 -4.41 21.22 39.24
CA ALA A 259 -5.29 20.51 40.15
C ALA A 259 -6.25 19.58 39.40
N ALA A 260 -6.47 18.40 39.97
CA ALA A 260 -7.54 17.49 39.57
C ALA A 260 -8.88 18.23 39.64
N ARG A 261 -9.52 18.41 38.49
CA ARG A 261 -10.89 18.88 38.38
C ARG A 261 -11.80 17.67 38.25
N THR A 262 -12.57 17.46 39.29
CA THR A 262 -13.80 16.66 39.32
C THR A 262 -14.87 17.27 38.40
N GLY A 263 -15.66 16.40 37.76
CA GLY A 263 -16.75 16.73 36.83
C GLY A 263 -16.46 16.17 35.44
N CYS A 264 -17.29 15.34 34.79
CA CYS A 264 -18.74 15.26 34.81
C CYS A 264 -19.15 13.84 34.38
N LEU A 265 -19.61 13.02 35.32
CA LEU A 265 -20.28 11.73 35.07
C LEU A 265 -21.82 11.89 35.11
N LEU A 266 -22.34 13.08 34.74
CA LEU A 266 -23.76 13.42 34.83
C LEU A 266 -24.51 13.46 33.49
N SER A 267 -23.87 13.09 32.38
CA SER A 267 -24.52 13.11 31.06
C SER A 267 -25.07 11.76 30.56
N ILE A 268 -24.87 10.66 31.31
CA ILE A 268 -25.39 9.33 30.92
C ILE A 268 -26.71 9.00 31.64
N LEU A 269 -26.99 9.60 32.80
CA LEU A 269 -28.24 9.39 33.54
C LEU A 269 -29.46 10.16 33.00
N PHE A 270 -29.25 11.23 32.21
CA PHE A 270 -30.36 12.00 31.63
C PHE A 270 -30.96 11.40 30.34
N VAL A 271 -30.22 10.56 29.62
CA VAL A 271 -30.71 9.92 28.38
C VAL A 271 -31.62 8.73 28.68
N MET A 272 -31.42 8.03 29.81
CA MET A 272 -32.22 6.86 30.18
C MET A 272 -33.61 7.22 30.77
N CYS A 273 -33.79 8.41 31.36
CA CYS A 273 -35.11 8.85 31.84
C CYS A 273 -36.05 9.35 30.73
N PHE A 274 -35.53 9.78 29.58
CA PHE A 274 -36.39 10.23 28.47
C PHE A 274 -36.97 9.05 27.66
N ILE A 275 -36.29 7.90 27.63
CA ILE A 275 -36.77 6.71 26.91
C ILE A 275 -37.88 6.01 27.71
N THR A 276 -37.86 6.05 29.05
CA THR A 276 -38.92 5.45 29.87
C THR A 276 -40.21 6.28 29.92
N LEU A 277 -40.12 7.61 29.75
CA LEU A 277 -41.30 8.49 29.73
C LEU A 277 -42.06 8.47 28.39
N LEU A 278 -41.40 8.14 27.28
CA LEU A 278 -42.06 8.01 25.96
C LEU A 278 -42.79 6.67 25.77
N VAL A 279 -42.49 5.64 26.58
CA VAL A 279 -43.18 4.34 26.54
C VAL A 279 -44.44 4.32 27.41
N ILE A 280 -44.70 5.36 28.21
CA ILE A 280 -45.89 5.45 29.09
C ILE A 280 -46.98 6.35 28.47
N ILE A 281 -46.71 7.07 27.37
CA ILE A 281 -47.66 8.01 26.74
C ILE A 281 -48.11 7.55 25.33
N PHE A 282 -47.83 6.32 24.93
CA PHE A 282 -48.43 5.67 23.75
C PHE A 282 -48.98 4.28 24.08
#